data_AF-A0A2P4PNF3-F1
#
_entry.id   AF-A0A2P4PNF3-F1
#
_cell.length_a   1.000
_cell.length_b   1.000
_cell.length_c   1.000
_cell.angle_alpha   90.00
_cell.angle_beta   90.00
_cell.angle_gamma   90.00
#
_symmetry.space_group_name_H-M   'P 1'
#
loop_
_entity.id
_entity.type
_entity.pdbx_description
1 polymer ?
#
loop_
_entity_poly.entity_id
_entity_poly.type
_entity_poly.pdbx_seq_one_letter_code
_entity_poly.pdbx_strand_id
1 'polypeptide(L)'
;MAPEVLRGYQYTKAADIYSFGIIMNEFLSEEIPFNDIPHDHILAVKICKGFRPKISEHIPKFLVDLIMKCWDARAENRPIAKELYQTLKKWEEIQYNDDKISSQMSEYEDKIREKKSKNRSNGNNSESIKTHPQAIYTIDF
;
A
#
# COMPACT_ATOMS: atom_id res chain seq x y z
N MET A 1 -2.26 -10.83 -3.76
CA MET A 1 -1.34 -11.95 -3.45
C MET A 1 0.07 -11.66 -3.95
N ALA A 2 1.08 -12.25 -3.31
CA ALA A 2 2.49 -12.11 -3.71
C ALA A 2 2.79 -12.83 -5.05
N PRO A 3 3.73 -12.33 -5.87
CA PRO A 3 4.06 -12.89 -7.18
C PRO A 3 4.44 -14.37 -7.17
N GLU A 4 5.16 -14.84 -6.15
CA GLU A 4 5.57 -16.24 -6.03
C GLU A 4 4.38 -17.15 -5.72
N VAL A 5 3.44 -16.70 -4.89
CA VAL A 5 2.20 -17.43 -4.57
C VAL A 5 1.31 -17.54 -5.81
N LEU A 6 1.19 -16.44 -6.57
CA LEU A 6 0.45 -16.42 -7.84
C LEU A 6 1.05 -17.35 -8.91
N ARG A 7 2.35 -17.66 -8.82
CA ARG A 7 3.02 -18.65 -9.69
C ARG A 7 2.85 -20.10 -9.21
N GLY A 8 2.18 -20.32 -8.10
CA GLY A 8 2.00 -21.64 -7.50
C GLY A 8 3.18 -22.13 -6.66
N TYR A 9 4.13 -21.26 -6.31
CA TYR A 9 5.17 -21.62 -5.33
C TYR A 9 4.60 -21.64 -3.91
N GLN A 10 5.33 -22.30 -3.01
CA GLN A 10 4.94 -22.40 -1.61
C GLN A 10 4.81 -21.02 -0.96
N TYR A 11 3.76 -20.86 -0.15
CA TYR A 11 3.59 -19.69 0.68
C TYR A 11 4.73 -19.54 1.69
N THR A 12 5.21 -18.32 1.89
CA THR A 12 6.31 -18.03 2.82
C THR A 12 6.00 -16.78 3.64
N LYS A 13 6.75 -16.56 4.72
CA LYS A 13 6.69 -15.32 5.51
C LYS A 13 6.94 -14.07 4.67
N ALA A 14 7.71 -14.17 3.59
CA ALA A 14 7.94 -13.04 2.68
C ALA A 14 6.67 -12.69 1.88
N ALA A 15 5.75 -13.63 1.68
CA ALA A 15 4.44 -13.35 1.08
C ALA A 15 3.54 -12.54 2.03
N ASP A 16 3.61 -12.80 3.35
CA ASP A 16 2.94 -11.95 4.35
C ASP A 16 3.45 -10.51 4.30
N ILE A 17 4.77 -10.31 4.19
CA ILE A 17 5.38 -8.98 4.07
C ILE A 17 4.94 -8.27 2.80
N TYR A 18 4.79 -9.00 1.69
CA TYR A 18 4.22 -8.44 0.46
C TYR A 18 2.80 -7.93 0.68
N SER A 19 1.94 -8.76 1.28
CA SER A 19 0.56 -8.39 1.59
C SER A 19 0.50 -7.20 2.54
N PHE A 20 1.38 -7.13 3.54
CA PHE A 20 1.53 -5.97 4.40
C PHE A 20 1.84 -4.68 3.62
N GLY A 21 2.75 -4.73 2.64
CA GLY A 21 3.03 -3.58 1.77
C GLY A 21 1.82 -3.11 0.96
N ILE A 22 1.00 -4.04 0.46
CA ILE A 22 -0.25 -3.73 -0.25
C ILE A 22 -1.26 -3.06 0.68
N ILE A 23 -1.47 -3.63 1.88
CA ILE A 23 -2.38 -3.08 2.91
C ILE A 23 -1.91 -1.68 3.35
N MET A 24 -0.60 -1.50 3.53
CA MET A 24 -0.03 -0.20 3.91
C MET A 24 -0.31 0.86 2.84
N ASN A 25 -0.18 0.50 1.55
CA ASN A 25 -0.54 1.42 0.47
C ASN A 25 -2.04 1.75 0.47
N GLU A 26 -2.91 0.74 0.56
CA GLU A 26 -4.37 0.91 0.64
C GLU A 26 -4.80 1.82 1.80
N PHE A 27 -4.22 1.59 2.97
CA PHE A 27 -4.51 2.39 4.17
C PHE A 27 -4.11 3.87 3.99
N LEU A 28 -2.97 4.13 3.36
CA LEU A 28 -2.46 5.49 3.17
C LEU A 28 -3.11 6.22 1.99
N SER A 29 -3.49 5.50 0.93
CA SER A 29 -4.15 6.09 -0.23
C SER A 29 -5.66 6.29 -0.02
N GLU A 30 -6.26 5.53 0.90
CA GLU A 30 -7.72 5.33 0.98
C GLU A 30 -8.29 4.79 -0.37
N GLU A 31 -7.46 4.09 -1.17
CA GLU A 31 -7.80 3.54 -2.48
C GLU A 31 -7.63 2.02 -2.51
N ILE A 32 -8.67 1.32 -2.95
CA ILE A 32 -8.67 -0.15 -3.04
C ILE A 32 -7.73 -0.61 -4.17
N PRO A 33 -6.74 -1.49 -3.90
CA PRO A 33 -5.81 -1.98 -4.91
C PRO A 33 -6.51 -2.71 -6.07
N PHE A 34 -6.26 -2.26 -7.31
CA PHE A 34 -6.75 -2.88 -8.55
C PHE A 34 -8.28 -2.90 -8.71
N ASN A 35 -8.99 -1.98 -8.05
CA ASN A 35 -10.45 -1.93 -8.03
C ASN A 35 -11.12 -1.78 -9.41
N ASP A 36 -10.42 -1.26 -10.39
CA ASP A 36 -10.91 -0.98 -11.74
C ASP A 36 -10.67 -2.13 -12.74
N ILE A 37 -10.04 -3.23 -12.31
CA ILE A 37 -9.60 -4.33 -13.18
C ILE A 37 -10.21 -5.66 -12.70
N PRO A 38 -10.58 -6.60 -13.62
CA PRO A 38 -10.93 -7.96 -13.24
C PRO A 38 -9.83 -8.66 -12.43
N HIS A 39 -10.20 -9.39 -11.38
CA HIS A 39 -9.27 -10.22 -10.60
C HIS A 39 -9.12 -11.61 -11.23
N ASP A 40 -8.58 -11.64 -12.45
CA ASP A 40 -8.41 -12.85 -13.25
C ASP A 40 -6.92 -13.24 -13.43
N HIS A 41 -6.68 -14.27 -14.23
CA HIS A 41 -5.33 -14.72 -14.57
C HIS A 41 -4.49 -13.65 -15.27
N ILE A 42 -5.10 -12.69 -15.98
CA ILE A 42 -4.39 -11.61 -16.67
C ILE A 42 -3.81 -10.65 -15.62
N LEU A 43 -4.59 -10.28 -14.61
CA LEU A 43 -4.08 -9.47 -13.49
C LEU A 43 -2.97 -10.21 -12.74
N ALA A 44 -3.12 -11.51 -12.49
CA ALA A 44 -2.07 -12.32 -11.86
C ALA A 44 -0.75 -12.28 -12.67
N VAL A 45 -0.81 -12.45 -14.00
CA VAL A 45 0.35 -12.34 -14.89
C VAL A 45 0.96 -10.93 -14.85
N LYS A 46 0.14 -9.88 -14.85
CA LYS A 46 0.61 -8.49 -14.72
C LYS A 46 1.38 -8.27 -13.42
N ILE A 47 0.85 -8.73 -12.28
CA ILE A 47 1.51 -8.63 -10.96
C ILE A 47 2.85 -9.35 -10.97
N CYS A 48 2.89 -10.57 -11.53
CA CYS A 48 4.12 -11.34 -11.71
C CYS A 48 5.16 -10.63 -12.59
N LYS A 49 4.73 -9.79 -13.53
CA LYS A 49 5.60 -8.97 -14.39
C LYS A 49 5.95 -7.60 -13.80
N GLY A 50 5.56 -7.32 -12.55
CA GLY A 50 5.92 -6.08 -11.87
C GLY A 50 4.82 -5.02 -11.83
N PHE A 51 3.61 -5.33 -12.28
CA PHE A 51 2.48 -4.42 -12.09
C PHE A 51 2.17 -4.26 -10.59
N ARG A 52 1.96 -3.02 -10.14
CA ARG A 52 1.74 -2.67 -8.73
C ARG A 52 0.60 -1.65 -8.63
N PRO A 53 -0.07 -1.57 -7.46
CA PRO A 53 -1.01 -0.49 -7.20
C PRO A 53 -0.33 0.88 -7.31
N LYS A 54 -1.10 1.90 -7.65
CA LYS A 54 -0.61 3.28 -7.66
C LYS A 54 -0.32 3.72 -6.21
N ILE A 55 0.82 4.40 -6.03
CA ILE A 55 1.13 5.12 -4.80
C ILE A 55 0.74 6.58 -5.02
N SER A 56 -0.01 7.14 -4.07
CA SER A 56 -0.37 8.57 -4.09
C SER A 56 0.88 9.44 -3.89
N GLU A 57 1.00 10.50 -4.69
CA GLU A 57 2.11 11.48 -4.59
C GLU A 57 2.13 12.24 -3.26
N HIS A 58 1.03 12.19 -2.50
CA HIS A 58 0.95 12.84 -1.20
C HIS A 58 1.63 12.02 -0.09
N ILE A 59 1.80 10.70 -0.29
CA ILE A 59 2.39 9.82 0.74
C ILE A 59 3.86 10.23 0.98
N PRO A 60 4.27 10.44 2.25
CA PRO A 60 5.65 10.72 2.60
C PRO A 60 6.64 9.74 2.00
N LYS A 61 7.75 10.25 1.47
CA LYS A 61 8.76 9.44 0.78
C LYS A 61 9.24 8.23 1.59
N PHE A 62 9.44 8.38 2.90
CA PHE A 62 9.92 7.28 3.73
C PHE A 62 8.89 6.13 3.86
N LEU A 63 7.59 6.42 3.79
CA LEU A 63 6.52 5.41 3.75
C LEU A 63 6.47 4.76 2.36
N VAL A 64 6.63 5.56 1.29
CA VAL A 64 6.75 5.04 -0.09
C VAL A 64 7.89 4.05 -0.20
N ASP A 65 9.08 4.40 0.31
CA ASP A 65 10.25 3.54 0.29
C ASP A 65 10.00 2.22 1.05
N LEU A 66 9.28 2.27 2.19
CA LEU A 66 8.92 1.07 2.95
C LEU A 66 7.90 0.19 2.23
N ILE A 67 6.83 0.77 1.68
CA ILE A 67 5.85 0.07 0.83
C ILE A 67 6.58 -0.65 -0.31
N MET A 68 7.46 0.08 -1.00
CA MET A 68 8.23 -0.43 -2.12
C MET A 68 9.13 -1.60 -1.75
N LYS A 69 9.75 -1.53 -0.57
CA LYS A 69 10.57 -2.63 -0.04
C LYS A 69 9.74 -3.86 0.34
N CYS A 70 8.56 -3.65 0.94
CA CYS A 70 7.67 -4.73 1.35
C CYS A 70 7.11 -5.52 0.15
N TRP A 71 6.76 -4.85 -0.95
CA TRP A 71 6.14 -5.51 -2.12
C TRP A 71 7.10 -5.78 -3.30
N ASP A 72 8.40 -5.89 -3.01
CA ASP A 72 9.43 -6.21 -4.01
C ASP A 72 9.07 -7.51 -4.76
N ALA A 73 9.35 -7.55 -6.05
CA ALA A 73 9.10 -8.74 -6.88
C ALA A 73 9.89 -9.96 -6.40
N ARG A 74 11.09 -9.76 -5.86
CA ARG A 74 11.95 -10.77 -5.27
C ARG A 74 11.67 -10.89 -3.77
N ALA A 75 11.28 -12.08 -3.33
CA ALA A 75 10.92 -12.34 -1.93
C ALA A 75 12.08 -12.07 -0.97
N GLU A 76 13.30 -12.31 -1.40
CA GLU A 76 14.54 -12.12 -0.65
C GLU A 76 14.94 -10.65 -0.43
N ASN A 77 14.39 -9.72 -1.22
CA ASN A 77 14.64 -8.28 -1.06
C ASN A 77 13.72 -7.64 0.00
N ARG A 78 12.64 -8.35 0.36
CA ARG A 78 11.65 -7.87 1.32
C ARG A 78 12.24 -7.94 2.74
N PRO A 79 11.93 -6.98 3.61
CA PRO A 79 12.38 -7.05 5.00
C PRO A 79 11.75 -8.26 5.69
N ILE A 80 12.43 -8.80 6.69
CA ILE A 80 11.76 -9.73 7.62
C ILE A 80 10.89 -8.94 8.61
N ALA A 81 9.87 -9.59 9.18
CA ALA A 81 8.95 -8.95 10.12
C ALA A 81 9.66 -8.22 11.28
N LYS A 82 10.79 -8.76 11.77
CA LYS A 82 11.60 -8.14 12.82
C LYS A 82 12.19 -6.79 12.39
N GLU A 83 12.74 -6.71 11.17
CA GLU A 83 13.33 -5.48 10.63
C GLU A 83 12.25 -4.43 10.36
N LEU A 84 11.10 -4.88 9.84
CA LEU A 84 9.93 -4.04 9.62
C LEU A 84 9.45 -3.43 10.95
N TYR A 85 9.28 -4.27 11.98
CA TYR A 85 8.90 -3.82 13.33
C TYR A 85 9.91 -2.82 13.90
N GLN A 86 11.21 -3.09 13.79
CA GLN A 86 12.25 -2.17 14.27
C GLN A 86 12.21 -0.82 13.55
N THR A 87 11.93 -0.83 12.24
CA THR A 87 11.79 0.40 11.44
C THR A 87 10.60 1.23 11.91
N LEU A 88 9.43 0.60 12.08
CA LEU A 88 8.21 1.27 12.53
C LEU A 88 8.35 1.81 13.96
N LYS A 89 8.90 0.99 14.86
CA LYS A 89 9.17 1.39 16.25
C LYS A 89 10.13 2.58 16.33
N LYS A 90 11.18 2.58 15.50
CA LYS A 90 12.10 3.72 15.43
C LYS A 90 11.37 5.00 15.04
N TRP A 91 10.41 4.95 14.11
CA TRP A 91 9.64 6.14 13.71
C TRP A 91 8.68 6.62 14.80
N GLU A 92 8.06 5.69 15.53
CA GLU A 92 7.25 6.01 16.71
C GLU A 92 8.07 6.73 17.78
N GLU A 93 9.28 6.23 18.07
CA GLU A 93 10.21 6.85 19.02
C GLU A 93 10.77 8.20 18.51
N ILE A 94 10.97 8.33 17.20
CA ILE A 94 11.48 9.54 16.54
C ILE A 94 10.47 10.68 16.53
N GLN A 95 9.17 10.42 16.71
CA GLN A 95 8.15 11.47 16.77
C GLN A 95 8.44 12.54 17.85
N TYR A 96 9.45 12.34 18.70
CA TYR A 96 9.97 13.30 19.67
C TYR A 96 11.27 14.04 19.27
N ASN A 97 12.05 13.65 18.25
CA ASN A 97 13.43 14.16 18.06
C ASN A 97 13.99 14.30 16.61
N ASP A 98 13.30 13.91 15.52
CA ASP A 98 13.80 14.13 14.12
C ASP A 98 12.91 15.12 13.35
N ASP A 99 13.50 16.27 13.00
CA ASP A 99 12.83 17.35 12.29
C ASP A 99 12.32 16.94 10.90
N LYS A 100 13.00 16.00 10.22
CA LYS A 100 12.68 15.64 8.84
C LYS A 100 11.45 14.74 8.75
N ILE A 101 11.37 13.68 9.56
CA ILE A 101 10.19 12.80 9.57
C ILE A 101 8.96 13.60 10.01
N SER A 102 9.11 14.42 11.05
CA SER A 102 8.06 15.29 11.57
C SER A 102 7.56 16.28 10.50
N SER A 103 8.47 16.91 9.75
CA SER A 103 8.09 17.81 8.66
C SER A 103 7.32 17.11 7.53
N GLN A 104 7.74 15.88 7.16
CA GLN A 104 7.07 15.13 6.10
C GLN A 104 5.67 14.66 6.52
N MET A 105 5.50 14.29 7.79
CA MET A 105 4.19 13.94 8.33
C MET A 105 3.25 15.14 8.40
N SER A 106 3.73 16.31 8.87
CA SER A 106 2.91 17.53 8.88
C SER A 106 2.46 17.92 7.47
N GLU A 107 3.37 17.87 6.49
CA GLU A 107 3.04 18.17 5.09
C GLU A 107 1.99 17.20 4.53
N TYR A 108 2.08 15.92 4.89
CA TYR A 108 1.11 14.91 4.52
C TYR A 108 -0.28 15.16 5.12
N GLU A 109 -0.34 15.50 6.42
CA GLU A 109 -1.58 15.82 7.10
C GLU A 109 -2.28 17.03 6.48
N ASP A 110 -1.53 18.08 6.15
CA ASP A 110 -2.07 19.26 5.45
C ASP A 110 -2.63 18.90 4.07
N LYS A 111 -1.90 18.11 3.28
CA LYS A 111 -2.37 17.62 1.96
C LYS A 111 -3.65 16.79 2.08
N ILE A 112 -3.75 15.91 3.09
CA ILE A 112 -4.98 15.14 3.34
C ILE A 112 -6.14 16.07 3.70
N ARG A 113 -5.91 17.05 4.58
CA ARG A 113 -6.94 18.02 4.98
C ARG A 113 -7.47 18.82 3.79
N GLU A 114 -6.57 19.23 2.90
CA GLU A 114 -6.94 19.91 1.64
C GLU A 114 -7.76 19.01 0.71
N LYS A 115 -7.34 17.74 0.51
CA LYS A 115 -8.08 16.77 -0.30
C LYS A 115 -9.49 16.56 0.23
N LYS A 116 -9.65 16.36 1.54
CA LYS A 116 -10.95 16.20 2.21
C LYS A 116 -11.82 17.46 2.09
N SER A 117 -11.22 18.65 2.12
CA SER A 117 -11.96 19.91 1.95
C SER A 117 -12.48 20.10 0.53
N LYS A 118 -11.65 19.82 -0.49
CA LYS A 118 -12.06 19.88 -1.90
C LYS A 118 -13.19 18.91 -2.22
N ASN A 119 -13.14 17.70 -1.67
CA ASN A 119 -14.21 16.70 -1.83
C ASN A 119 -15.54 17.13 -1.20
N ARG A 120 -15.53 17.95 -0.14
CA ARG A 120 -16.75 18.51 0.47
C ARG A 120 -17.34 19.67 -0.33
N SER A 121 -16.51 20.46 -1.01
CA SER A 121 -16.94 21.60 -1.83
C SER A 121 -17.52 21.18 -3.19
N ASN A 122 -17.05 20.06 -3.75
CA ASN A 122 -17.70 19.38 -4.87
C ASN A 122 -18.91 18.60 -4.35
N GLY A 123 -20.02 19.30 -4.13
CA GLY A 123 -21.22 18.78 -3.45
C GLY A 123 -21.61 17.34 -3.81
N ASN A 124 -21.77 16.52 -2.77
CA ASN A 124 -22.43 15.21 -2.73
C ASN A 124 -22.55 14.46 -4.07
N ASN A 125 -21.42 14.11 -4.67
CA ASN A 125 -21.32 12.79 -5.26
C ASN A 125 -20.59 11.95 -4.22
N SER A 126 -21.32 11.15 -3.45
CA SER A 126 -20.70 9.92 -2.96
C SER A 126 -20.26 9.21 -4.24
N GLU A 127 -18.99 9.33 -4.63
CA GLU A 127 -18.43 8.38 -5.58
C GLU A 127 -18.59 7.03 -4.88
N SER A 128 -19.68 6.34 -5.20
CA SER A 128 -19.78 4.93 -4.88
C SER A 128 -18.48 4.34 -5.38
N ILE A 129 -17.76 3.64 -4.51
CA ILE A 129 -16.51 3.02 -4.89
C ILE A 129 -16.84 2.11 -6.07
N LYS A 130 -16.50 2.54 -7.29
CA LYS A 130 -16.81 1.81 -8.51
C LYS A 130 -15.80 0.69 -8.60
N THR A 131 -16.12 -0.43 -7.99
CA THR A 131 -15.37 -1.66 -8.18
C THR A 131 -15.81 -2.32 -9.48
N HIS A 132 -14.85 -2.87 -10.20
CA HIS A 132 -15.14 -3.73 -11.34
C HIS A 132 -15.97 -4.93 -10.83
N PRO A 133 -17.06 -5.34 -11.50
CA PRO A 133 -17.90 -6.46 -11.04
C PRO A 133 -17.16 -7.79 -10.86
N GLN A 134 -16.01 -7.94 -11.51
CA GLN A 134 -15.12 -9.11 -11.42
C GLN A 134 -13.90 -8.87 -10.51
N ALA A 135 -13.85 -7.75 -9.78
CA ALA A 135 -12.87 -7.54 -8.71
C ALA A 135 -13.38 -8.25 -7.45
N ILE A 136 -12.64 -9.25 -6.99
CA ILE A 136 -13.03 -10.10 -5.87
C ILE A 136 -12.04 -9.90 -4.72
N TYR A 137 -12.55 -9.50 -3.56
CA TYR A 137 -11.80 -9.34 -2.32
C TYR A 137 -12.32 -10.38 -1.33
N THR A 138 -11.77 -11.60 -1.37
CA THR A 138 -12.06 -12.62 -0.36
C THR A 138 -11.04 -12.53 0.76
N ILE A 139 -11.52 -12.61 1.99
CA ILE A 139 -10.68 -12.74 3.17
C ILE A 139 -10.67 -14.22 3.51
N ASP A 140 -9.69 -14.95 3.00
CA ASP A 140 -9.50 -16.35 3.38
C ASP A 140 -8.73 -16.37 4.71
N PHE A 141 -9.47 -16.59 5.81
CA PHE A 141 -8.92 -16.81 7.16
C PHE A 141 -8.60 -18.28 7.41
#